data_AF-B7KKV9-F1
#
_entry.id   AF-B7KKV9-F1
#
_cell.length_a   1.000
_cell.length_b   1.000
_cell.length_c   1.000
_cell.angle_alpha   90.00
_cell.angle_beta   90.00
_cell.angle_gamma   90.00
#
_symmetry.space_group_name_H-M   'P 1'
#
loop_
_entity.id
_entity.type
_entity.pdbx_description
1 polymer ?
#
loop_
_entity_poly.entity_id
_entity_poly.type
_entity_poly.pdbx_seq_one_letter_code
_entity_poly.pdbx_strand_id
1 'polypeptide(L)'
;MTDQKEEILDIEQKTGLKRRHFADLIRVAQIISDPSGGVARPSLSVDWSFYGISEPVAENLSSLGQRYQYASPHIPIHVVWPQLTPETRSWFIAHKNELWQIEEAFPARDED
;
A
#
# COMPACT_ATOMS: atom_id res chain seq x y z
N MET A 1 -25.26 -0.31 7.30
CA MET A 1 -24.19 0.18 8.22
C MET A 1 -23.63 -0.94 9.09
N THR A 2 -24.39 -1.99 9.40
CA THR A 2 -23.93 -3.17 10.16
C THR A 2 -22.88 -4.00 9.40
N ASP A 3 -23.10 -4.24 8.10
CA ASP A 3 -22.27 -5.14 7.29
C ASP A 3 -20.80 -4.72 7.18
N GLN A 4 -20.53 -3.43 7.00
CA GLN A 4 -19.15 -2.95 6.86
C GLN A 4 -18.34 -3.06 8.17
N LYS A 5 -19.00 -2.94 9.32
CA LYS A 5 -18.31 -3.06 10.61
C LYS A 5 -17.95 -4.52 10.87
N GLU A 6 -18.83 -5.44 10.51
CA GLU A 6 -18.59 -6.88 10.61
C GLU A 6 -17.50 -7.33 9.64
N GLU A 7 -17.50 -6.83 8.40
CA GLU A 7 -16.45 -7.10 7.41
C GLU A 7 -15.07 -6.62 7.88
N ILE A 8 -14.98 -5.39 8.42
CA ILE A 8 -13.72 -4.87 8.96
C ILE A 8 -13.22 -5.74 10.11
N LEU A 9 -14.11 -6.10 11.04
CA LEU A 9 -13.75 -6.96 12.18
C LEU A 9 -13.28 -8.34 11.72
N ASP A 10 -13.92 -8.93 10.71
CA ASP A 10 -13.54 -10.22 10.13
C ASP A 10 -12.14 -10.16 9.49
N ILE A 11 -11.86 -9.11 8.71
CA ILE A 11 -10.53 -8.88 8.12
C ILE A 11 -9.49 -8.74 9.22
N GLU A 12 -9.71 -7.87 10.21
CA GLU A 12 -8.76 -7.64 11.30
C GLU A 12 -8.49 -8.92 12.11
N GLN A 13 -9.51 -9.73 12.40
CA GLN A 13 -9.37 -10.98 13.14
C GLN A 13 -8.62 -12.07 12.36
N LYS A 14 -8.95 -12.27 11.07
CA LYS A 14 -8.34 -13.32 10.24
C LYS A 14 -6.90 -13.01 9.85
N THR A 15 -6.59 -11.73 9.67
CA THR A 15 -5.30 -11.31 9.09
C THR A 15 -4.36 -10.68 10.11
N GLY A 16 -4.89 -10.23 11.25
CA GLY A 16 -4.17 -9.40 12.21
C GLY A 16 -3.76 -8.04 11.62
N LEU A 17 -4.37 -7.61 10.51
CA LEU A 17 -4.21 -6.27 9.97
C LEU A 17 -4.98 -5.27 10.83
N LYS A 18 -4.55 -4.01 10.82
CA LYS A 18 -5.13 -2.91 11.58
C LYS A 18 -5.12 -1.68 10.70
N ARG A 19 -5.93 -0.68 11.02
CA ARG A 19 -5.98 0.60 10.28
C ARG A 19 -4.61 1.19 9.94
N ARG A 20 -3.65 1.16 10.88
CA ARG A 20 -2.28 1.65 10.65
C ARG A 20 -1.59 0.93 9.49
N HIS A 21 -1.71 -0.39 9.40
CA HIS A 21 -1.06 -1.18 8.34
C HIS A 21 -1.65 -0.82 6.97
N PHE A 22 -2.94 -0.48 6.90
CA PHE A 22 -3.55 -0.02 5.65
C PHE A 22 -3.06 1.38 5.26
N ALA A 23 -2.84 2.28 6.22
CA ALA A 23 -2.21 3.56 5.93
C ALA A 23 -0.80 3.38 5.38
N ASP A 24 0.00 2.52 6.01
CA ASP A 24 1.37 2.21 5.56
C ASP A 24 1.35 1.55 4.17
N LEU A 25 0.37 0.66 3.90
CA LEU A 25 0.17 0.09 2.57
C LEU A 25 -0.12 1.15 1.50
N ILE A 26 -0.98 2.13 1.82
CA ILE A 26 -1.30 3.21 0.87
C ILE A 26 -0.07 4.07 0.59
N ARG A 27 0.74 4.39 1.61
CA ARG A 27 2.01 5.12 1.40
C ARG A 27 2.99 4.32 0.55
N VAL A 28 3.15 3.04 0.81
CA VAL A 28 4.00 2.16 -0.03
C VAL A 28 3.48 2.07 -1.46
N ALA A 29 2.18 1.89 -1.65
CA ALA A 29 1.56 1.85 -2.98
C ALA A 29 1.80 3.16 -3.74
N GLN A 30 1.60 4.29 -3.06
CA GLN A 30 1.93 5.62 -3.53
C GLN A 30 3.39 5.69 -4.00
N ILE A 31 4.37 5.33 -3.15
CA ILE A 31 5.80 5.28 -3.50
C ILE A 31 6.05 4.40 -4.72
N ILE A 32 5.42 3.22 -4.81
CA ILE A 32 5.59 2.31 -5.95
C ILE A 32 5.08 2.95 -7.25
N SER A 33 3.97 3.69 -7.18
CA SER A 33 3.40 4.41 -8.34
C SER A 33 4.28 5.57 -8.80
N ASP A 34 4.93 6.27 -7.89
CA ASP A 34 5.86 7.36 -8.21
C ASP A 34 6.96 7.45 -7.14
N PRO A 35 8.09 6.76 -7.35
CA PRO A 35 9.18 6.68 -6.38
C PRO A 35 10.06 7.94 -6.38
N SER A 36 9.85 8.90 -7.28
CA SER A 36 10.58 10.18 -7.23
C SER A 36 9.95 11.18 -6.26
N GLY A 37 8.74 10.88 -5.75
CA GLY A 37 8.00 11.75 -4.83
C GLY A 37 7.57 13.05 -5.50
N GLY A 38 7.14 13.01 -6.77
CA GLY A 38 6.74 14.18 -7.53
C GLY A 38 7.90 15.01 -8.10
N VAL A 39 9.15 14.66 -7.81
CA VAL A 39 10.31 15.36 -8.38
C VAL A 39 10.48 14.92 -9.83
N ALA A 40 10.50 15.89 -10.75
CA ALA A 40 10.76 15.66 -12.17
C ALA A 40 12.19 15.11 -12.36
N ARG A 41 12.30 13.78 -12.43
CA ARG A 41 13.51 13.03 -12.81
C ARG A 41 13.15 12.04 -13.91
N PRO A 42 14.14 11.58 -14.71
CA PRO A 42 13.95 10.43 -15.58
C PRO A 42 13.33 9.29 -14.77
N SER A 43 12.35 8.57 -15.34
CA SER A 43 11.61 7.50 -14.68
C SER A 43 12.56 6.60 -13.90
N LEU A 44 12.50 6.68 -12.57
CA LEU A 44 13.34 5.88 -11.69
C LEU A 44 12.80 4.45 -11.75
N SER A 45 13.55 3.55 -12.40
CA SER A 45 13.26 2.12 -12.35
C SER A 45 13.80 1.58 -11.03
N VAL A 46 12.89 1.15 -10.16
CA VAL A 46 13.21 0.52 -8.87
C VAL A 46 13.01 -0.98 -9.00
N ASP A 47 14.01 -1.75 -8.58
CA ASP A 47 13.86 -3.20 -8.43
C ASP A 47 13.16 -3.53 -7.12
N TRP A 48 11.83 -3.70 -7.20
CA TRP A 48 10.98 -4.02 -6.05
C TRP A 48 11.22 -5.41 -5.47
N SER A 49 11.88 -6.31 -6.21
CA SER A 49 12.18 -7.66 -5.73
C SER A 49 13.14 -7.65 -4.52
N PHE A 50 13.96 -6.61 -4.39
CA PHE A 50 14.81 -6.37 -3.22
C PHE A 50 14.00 -6.24 -1.92
N TYR A 51 12.77 -5.73 -2.00
CA TYR A 51 11.83 -5.59 -0.87
C TYR A 51 10.87 -6.79 -0.76
N GLY A 52 11.15 -7.89 -1.47
CA GLY A 52 10.27 -9.07 -1.49
C GLY A 52 8.96 -8.85 -2.24
N ILE A 53 8.86 -7.80 -3.05
CA ILE A 53 7.67 -7.48 -3.85
C ILE A 53 7.86 -8.09 -5.24
N SER A 54 7.04 -9.06 -5.59
CA SER A 54 7.01 -9.63 -6.94
C SER A 54 6.34 -8.68 -7.92
N GLU A 55 6.61 -8.86 -9.22
CA GLU A 55 6.04 -8.03 -10.29
C GLU A 55 4.50 -7.92 -10.23
N PRO A 56 3.70 -9.00 -10.06
CA PRO A 56 2.25 -8.88 -9.95
C PRO A 56 1.78 -8.07 -8.73
N VAL A 57 2.53 -8.12 -7.64
CA VAL A 57 2.24 -7.33 -6.43
C VAL A 57 2.58 -5.86 -6.70
N ALA A 58 3.75 -5.59 -7.30
CA ALA A 58 4.16 -4.24 -7.68
C ALA A 58 3.16 -3.59 -8.65
N GLU A 59 2.64 -4.32 -9.64
CA GLU A 59 1.63 -3.82 -10.58
C GLU A 59 0.31 -3.46 -9.89
N ASN A 60 -0.18 -4.32 -8.99
CA ASN A 60 -1.40 -4.05 -8.24
C ASN A 60 -1.22 -2.87 -7.26
N LEU A 61 -0.07 -2.79 -6.59
CA LEU A 61 0.26 -1.67 -5.71
C LEU A 61 0.49 -0.36 -6.48
N SER A 62 1.11 -0.41 -7.65
CA SER A 62 1.27 0.77 -8.52
C SER A 62 -0.09 1.32 -8.95
N SER A 63 -1.00 0.45 -9.38
CA SER A 63 -2.37 0.83 -9.74
C SER A 63 -3.14 1.42 -8.54
N LEU A 64 -2.99 0.84 -7.35
CA LEU A 64 -3.58 1.34 -6.12
C LEU A 64 -2.99 2.71 -5.73
N GLY A 65 -1.67 2.84 -5.81
CA GLY A 65 -0.93 4.06 -5.52
C GLY A 65 -1.33 5.20 -6.43
N GLN A 66 -1.44 4.94 -7.73
CA GLN A 66 -1.90 5.93 -8.71
C GLN A 66 -3.32 6.41 -8.40
N ARG A 67 -4.21 5.49 -8.01
CA ARG A 67 -5.60 5.82 -7.65
C ARG A 67 -5.68 6.73 -6.43
N TYR A 68 -4.81 6.51 -5.44
CA TYR A 68 -4.75 7.27 -4.20
C TYR A 68 -3.59 8.24 -4.18
N GLN A 69 -3.05 8.61 -5.34
CA GLN A 69 -1.92 9.50 -5.44
C GLN A 69 -2.30 10.85 -4.81
N TYR A 70 -1.47 11.34 -3.88
CA TYR A 70 -1.70 12.58 -3.10
C TYR A 70 -2.92 12.57 -2.17
N ALA A 71 -3.61 11.43 -2.02
CA ALA A 71 -4.67 11.30 -1.03
C ALA A 71 -4.10 11.01 0.37
N SER A 72 -4.84 11.40 1.41
CA SER A 72 -4.53 10.95 2.77
C SER A 72 -4.46 9.42 2.83
N PRO A 73 -3.45 8.82 3.49
CA PRO A 73 -3.30 7.37 3.55
C PRO A 73 -4.39 6.67 4.40
N HIS A 74 -5.19 7.42 5.15
CA HIS A 74 -6.23 6.88 6.04
C HIS A 74 -7.53 6.50 5.30
N ILE A 75 -7.39 5.70 4.24
CA ILE A 75 -8.51 5.18 3.45
C ILE A 75 -9.22 4.05 4.22
N PRO A 76 -10.56 3.97 4.21
CA PRO A 76 -11.28 2.90 4.92
C PRO A 76 -10.89 1.50 4.44
N ILE A 77 -10.72 0.57 5.39
CA ILE A 77 -10.31 -0.83 5.14
C ILE A 77 -11.21 -1.51 4.09
N HIS A 78 -12.53 -1.37 4.23
CA HIS A 78 -13.51 -1.96 3.30
C HIS A 78 -13.45 -1.37 1.88
N VAL A 79 -12.81 -0.21 1.71
CA VAL A 79 -12.56 0.39 0.38
C VAL A 79 -11.28 -0.19 -0.21
N VAL A 80 -10.20 -0.30 0.57
CA VAL A 80 -8.88 -0.76 0.08
C VAL A 80 -8.85 -2.27 -0.14
N TRP A 81 -9.34 -3.05 0.82
CA TRP A 81 -9.22 -4.51 0.83
C TRP A 81 -9.74 -5.19 -0.45
N PRO A 82 -10.91 -4.81 -1.01
CA PRO A 82 -11.42 -5.39 -2.25
C PRO A 82 -10.57 -5.11 -3.50
N GLN A 83 -9.71 -4.09 -3.47
CA GLN A 83 -8.87 -3.69 -4.62
C GLN A 83 -7.55 -4.45 -4.69
N LEU A 84 -7.20 -5.18 -3.64
CA LEU A 84 -6.00 -6.01 -3.59
C LEU A 84 -6.27 -7.36 -4.24
N THR A 85 -5.34 -7.80 -5.09
CA THR A 85 -5.35 -9.19 -5.60
C THR A 85 -5.05 -10.17 -4.45
N PRO A 86 -5.40 -11.47 -4.60
CA PRO A 86 -5.06 -12.49 -3.62
C PRO A 86 -3.56 -12.55 -3.28
N GLU A 87 -2.70 -12.34 -4.27
CA GLU A 87 -1.24 -12.31 -4.15
C GLU A 87 -0.80 -11.11 -3.30
N THR A 88 -1.31 -9.91 -3.60
CA THR A 88 -1.01 -8.69 -2.83
C THR A 88 -1.53 -8.78 -1.41
N ARG A 89 -2.70 -9.39 -1.18
CA ARG A 89 -3.21 -9.63 0.19
C ARG A 89 -2.28 -10.54 0.96
N SER A 90 -1.84 -11.64 0.35
CA SER A 90 -0.94 -12.60 1.00
C SER A 90 0.41 -11.95 1.33
N TRP A 91 0.97 -11.19 0.38
CA TRP A 91 2.19 -10.40 0.59
C TRP A 91 2.01 -9.37 1.70
N PHE A 92 0.91 -8.60 1.68
CA PHE A 92 0.63 -7.56 2.68
C PHE A 92 0.52 -8.14 4.09
N ILE A 93 -0.16 -9.27 4.26
CA ILE A 93 -0.27 -9.95 5.56
C ILE A 93 1.12 -10.34 6.09
N ALA A 94 1.99 -10.85 5.22
CA ALA A 94 3.34 -11.27 5.58
C ALA A 94 4.26 -10.09 5.95
N HIS A 95 4.13 -8.94 5.27
CA HIS A 95 5.05 -7.80 5.40
C HIS A 95 4.46 -6.59 6.15
N LYS A 96 3.26 -6.70 6.72
CA LYS A 96 2.52 -5.59 7.39
C LYS A 96 3.30 -4.81 8.46
N ASN A 97 4.35 -5.39 9.05
CA ASN A 97 5.17 -4.76 10.07
C ASN A 97 6.49 -4.17 9.53
N GLU A 98 6.74 -4.30 8.23
CA GLU A 98 8.00 -3.95 7.56
C GLU A 98 7.82 -2.86 6.49
N LEU A 99 6.56 -2.48 6.19
CA LEU A 99 6.24 -1.47 5.17
C LEU A 99 6.95 -0.12 5.39
N TRP A 100 7.20 0.26 6.64
CA TRP A 100 7.94 1.47 7.01
C TRP A 100 9.36 1.51 6.43
N GLN A 101 10.00 0.36 6.18
CA GLN A 101 11.36 0.31 5.60
C GLN A 101 11.37 0.87 4.17
N ILE A 102 10.28 0.65 3.43
CA ILE A 102 10.13 1.23 2.10
C ILE A 102 9.90 2.73 2.24
N GLU A 103 9.07 3.18 3.18
CA GLU A 103 8.86 4.62 3.40
C GLU A 103 10.16 5.37 3.72
N GLU A 104 11.06 4.78 4.50
CA GLU A 104 12.36 5.39 4.84
C GLU A 104 13.36 5.41 3.68
N ALA A 105 13.24 4.49 2.72
CA ALA A 105 14.18 4.37 1.60
C ALA A 105 13.93 5.38 0.48
N PHE A 106 12.77 6.03 0.47
CA PHE A 106 12.35 6.95 -0.59
C PHE A 106 12.13 8.37 -0.05
N PRO A 107 12.24 9.40 -0.93
CA PRO A 107 11.97 10.77 -0.53
C PRO A 107 10.57 10.90 0.09
N ALA A 108 10.47 11.71 1.15
CA ALA A 108 9.18 12.10 1.68
C ALA A 108 8.36 12.78 0.58
N ARG A 109 7.08 12.43 0.49
CA ARG A 109 6.15 13.06 -0.43
C ARG A 109 5.65 14.36 0.18
N ASP A 110 5.54 15.39 -0.66
CA ASP A 110 4.82 16.60 -0.29
C ASP A 110 3.33 16.24 -0.22
N GLU A 111 2.84 16.01 0.99
CA GLU A 111 1.42 15.84 1.30
C GLU A 111 0.80 17.23 1.52
N ASP A 112 0.83 18.08 0.48
CA ASP A 112 0.19 19.41 0.48
C ASP A 112 -1.24 19.36 -0.07
#